data_AF-A0A5C6PDG9-F1
#
_entry.id   AF-A0A5C6PDG9-F1
#
_cell.length_a   1.000
_cell.length_b   1.000
_cell.length_c   1.000
_cell.angle_alpha   90.00
_cell.angle_beta   90.00
_cell.angle_gamma   90.00
#
_symmetry.space_group_name_H-M   'P 1'
#
loop_
_entity.id
_entity.type
_entity.pdbx_description
1 polymer ?
#
loop_
_entity_poly.entity_id
_entity_poly.type
_entity_poly.pdbx_seq_one_letter_code
_entity_poly.pdbx_strand_id
1 'polypeptide(L)'
;MEQEIDRRIGAASAVMRTLHRSVVVKRALDLPVDLLSYPHLWVAGLSLRDRVRSSAIREELGVESLLLRVERSQMRWLGHQVRMPPGEVFRACPSGRRPPGRPRTRWRDYVSRLVWERLGIPSDELEEVAGEREVWASLLRLLPPRPDPG
;
A
#
# COMPACT_ATOMS: atom_id res chain seq x y z
N MET A 1 60.43 7.66 -29.99
CA MET A 1 60.04 7.95 -28.60
C MET A 1 58.59 8.43 -28.54
N GLU A 2 58.19 9.34 -29.42
CA GLU A 2 56.82 9.91 -29.47
C GLU A 2 55.72 8.88 -29.78
N GLN A 3 55.95 7.94 -30.72
CA GLN A 3 54.95 6.92 -31.09
C GLN A 3 54.51 5.99 -29.93
N GLU A 4 55.41 5.73 -28.98
CA GLU A 4 55.09 4.89 -27.81
C GLU A 4 54.26 5.67 -26.78
N ILE A 5 54.47 6.99 -26.69
CA ILE A 5 53.69 7.88 -25.82
C ILE A 5 52.26 7.99 -26.34
N ASP A 6 52.08 8.20 -27.64
CA ASP A 6 50.75 8.27 -28.28
C ASP A 6 49.99 6.95 -28.15
N ARG A 7 50.68 5.81 -28.28
CA ARG A 7 50.10 4.48 -28.07
C ARG A 7 49.58 4.31 -26.64
N ARG A 8 50.34 4.74 -25.64
CA ARG A 8 49.96 4.65 -24.23
C ARG A 8 48.79 5.59 -23.88
N ILE A 9 48.75 6.79 -24.46
CA ILE A 9 47.62 7.74 -24.30
C ILE A 9 46.34 7.18 -24.93
N GLY A 10 46.45 6.58 -26.13
CA GLY A 10 45.33 5.94 -26.80
C GLY A 10 44.75 4.76 -26.01
N ALA A 11 45.63 3.91 -25.45
CA ALA A 11 45.23 2.79 -24.60
C ALA A 11 44.56 3.26 -23.30
N ALA A 12 45.14 4.25 -22.62
CA ALA A 12 44.55 4.84 -21.42
C ALA A 12 43.17 5.47 -21.71
N SER A 13 43.03 6.18 -22.83
CA SER A 13 41.75 6.77 -23.25
C SER A 13 40.69 5.72 -23.63
N ALA A 14 41.10 4.56 -24.16
CA ALA A 14 40.19 3.46 -24.43
C ALA A 14 39.68 2.83 -23.13
N VAL A 15 40.56 2.62 -22.15
CA VAL A 15 40.21 2.13 -20.81
C VAL A 15 39.33 3.14 -20.06
N MET A 16 39.65 4.43 -20.15
CA MET A 16 38.84 5.48 -19.53
C MET A 16 37.45 5.55 -20.16
N ARG A 17 37.33 5.35 -21.47
CA ARG A 17 36.03 5.30 -22.17
C ARG A 17 35.23 4.06 -21.81
N THR A 18 35.83 2.89 -21.62
CA THR A 18 35.11 1.68 -21.18
C THR A 18 34.70 1.75 -19.72
N LEU A 19 35.55 2.30 -18.84
CA LEU A 19 35.21 2.57 -17.45
C LEU A 19 34.13 3.65 -17.34
N HIS A 20 34.25 4.76 -18.06
CA HIS A 20 33.22 5.80 -18.10
C HIS A 20 31.90 5.27 -18.66
N ARG A 21 31.92 4.48 -19.75
CA ARG A 21 30.71 3.86 -20.31
C ARG A 21 30.08 2.87 -19.34
N SER A 22 30.85 2.06 -18.62
CA SER A 22 30.30 1.12 -17.63
C SER A 22 29.80 1.79 -16.35
N VAL A 23 30.46 2.85 -15.87
CA VAL A 23 30.03 3.68 -14.73
C VAL A 23 28.78 4.49 -15.09
N VAL A 24 28.72 5.10 -16.27
CA VAL A 24 27.54 5.85 -16.75
C VAL A 24 26.37 4.91 -17.03
N VAL A 25 26.59 3.73 -17.62
CA VAL A 25 25.52 2.74 -17.85
C VAL A 25 25.00 2.17 -16.53
N LYS A 26 25.86 1.87 -15.54
CA LYS A 26 25.40 1.50 -14.18
C LYS A 26 24.63 2.65 -13.52
N ARG A 27 25.14 3.88 -13.55
CA ARG A 27 24.42 5.06 -12.99
C ARG A 27 23.09 5.37 -13.69
N ALA A 28 23.00 5.17 -15.00
CA ALA A 28 21.81 5.50 -15.79
C ALA A 28 20.70 4.44 -15.66
N LEU A 29 21.06 3.18 -15.39
CA LEU A 29 20.09 2.11 -15.17
C LEU A 29 19.61 2.00 -13.71
N ASP A 30 20.36 2.55 -12.75
CA ASP A 30 20.04 2.36 -11.32
C ASP A 30 19.43 3.61 -10.61
N LEU A 31 19.32 4.80 -11.23
CA LEU A 31 18.99 6.03 -10.45
C LEU A 31 17.80 6.93 -10.87
N PRO A 32 17.23 6.94 -12.10
CA PRO A 32 16.10 7.85 -12.38
C PRO A 32 14.70 7.22 -12.23
N VAL A 33 14.56 5.91 -12.41
CA VAL A 33 13.25 5.22 -12.42
C VAL A 33 12.85 4.72 -11.03
N ASP A 34 13.83 4.30 -10.23
CA ASP A 34 13.59 3.69 -8.92
C ASP A 34 13.16 4.70 -7.85
N LEU A 35 13.65 5.94 -7.94
CA LEU A 35 13.36 7.00 -6.95
C LEU A 35 11.90 7.49 -6.99
N LEU A 36 11.32 7.61 -8.19
CA LEU A 36 9.96 8.15 -8.36
C LEU A 36 8.88 7.07 -8.20
N SER A 37 9.14 5.83 -8.61
CA SER A 37 8.17 4.73 -8.45
C SER A 37 8.15 4.16 -7.03
N TYR A 38 9.29 4.11 -6.35
CA TYR A 38 9.42 3.43 -5.05
C TYR A 38 10.26 4.25 -4.05
N PRO A 39 9.81 5.45 -3.64
CA PRO A 39 10.56 6.29 -2.70
C PRO A 39 10.85 5.61 -1.36
N HIS A 40 10.01 4.65 -0.93
CA HIS A 40 10.23 3.89 0.30
C HIS A 40 11.42 2.92 0.21
N LEU A 41 11.80 2.44 -0.98
CA LEU A 41 13.02 1.64 -1.17
C LEU A 41 14.26 2.51 -0.91
N TRP A 42 14.28 3.73 -1.47
CA TRP A 42 15.39 4.66 -1.28
C TRP A 42 15.56 5.09 0.17
N VAL A 43 14.46 5.43 0.86
CA VAL A 43 14.49 5.78 2.29
C VAL A 43 15.06 4.64 3.14
N ALA A 44 14.76 3.39 2.77
CA ALA A 44 15.29 2.20 3.44
C ALA A 44 16.70 1.78 2.99
N GLY A 45 17.32 2.49 2.03
CA GLY A 45 18.62 2.11 1.46
C GLY A 45 18.59 0.81 0.66
N LEU A 46 17.42 0.39 0.18
CA LEU A 46 17.18 -0.84 -0.56
C LEU A 46 17.04 -0.57 -2.07
N SER A 47 17.33 -1.60 -2.85
CA SER A 47 17.17 -1.66 -4.29
C SER A 47 16.21 -2.78 -4.70
N LEU A 48 15.73 -2.76 -5.94
CA LEU A 48 14.92 -3.85 -6.48
C LEU A 48 15.67 -5.20 -6.51
N ARG A 49 17.01 -5.20 -6.44
CA ARG A 49 17.83 -6.41 -6.42
C ARG A 49 17.77 -7.16 -5.10
N ASP A 50 17.45 -6.46 -4.01
CA ASP A 50 17.35 -7.06 -2.68
C ASP A 50 16.11 -7.94 -2.54
N ARG A 51 15.15 -7.81 -3.47
CA ARG A 51 13.91 -8.62 -3.55
C ARG A 51 13.14 -8.67 -2.22
N VAL A 52 13.32 -7.65 -1.39
CA VAL A 52 12.58 -7.50 -0.14
C VAL A 52 11.14 -7.11 -0.49
N ARG A 53 10.17 -7.80 0.12
CA ARG A 53 8.74 -7.51 -0.09
C ARG A 53 8.44 -6.09 0.40
N SER A 54 7.69 -5.32 -0.38
CA SER A 54 7.32 -3.94 0.01
C SER A 54 6.55 -3.85 1.32
N SER A 55 5.88 -4.93 1.75
CA SER A 55 5.24 -5.01 3.07
C SER A 55 6.25 -4.99 4.21
N ALA A 56 7.33 -5.78 4.12
CA ALA A 56 8.42 -5.79 5.08
C ALA A 56 9.12 -4.42 5.16
N ILE A 57 9.30 -3.74 4.03
CA ILE A 57 9.89 -2.39 4.01
C ILE A 57 8.99 -1.38 4.73
N ARG A 58 7.68 -1.45 4.50
CA ARG A 58 6.73 -0.56 5.18
C ARG A 58 6.68 -0.84 6.68
N GLU A 59 6.78 -2.10 7.08
CA GLU A 59 6.85 -2.52 8.48
C GLU A 59 8.08 -1.94 9.17
N GLU A 60 9.27 -2.09 8.56
CA GLU A 60 10.53 -1.52 9.06
C GLU A 60 10.46 0.01 9.19
N LEU A 61 9.89 0.68 8.19
CA LEU A 61 9.75 2.14 8.20
C LEU A 61 8.61 2.64 9.11
N GLY A 62 7.84 1.75 9.76
CA GLY A 62 6.66 2.12 10.54
C GLY A 62 5.55 2.78 9.72
N VAL A 63 5.55 2.56 8.40
CA VAL A 63 4.58 3.14 7.47
C VAL A 63 3.33 2.27 7.42
N GLU A 64 2.21 2.87 7.76
CA GLU A 64 0.91 2.20 7.67
C GLU A 64 0.60 1.72 6.25
N SER A 65 0.15 0.45 6.15
CA SER A 65 -0.34 -0.12 4.89
C SER A 65 -1.56 0.64 4.36
N LEU A 66 -1.59 0.87 3.05
CA LEU A 66 -2.76 1.44 2.36
C LEU A 66 -4.03 0.63 2.63
N LEU A 67 -3.92 -0.69 2.72
CA LEU A 67 -5.07 -1.55 3.03
C LEU A 67 -5.65 -1.21 4.41
N LEU A 68 -4.79 -1.10 5.44
CA LEU A 68 -5.23 -0.74 6.79
C LEU A 68 -5.93 0.63 6.80
N ARG A 69 -5.37 1.61 6.07
CA ARG A 69 -5.97 2.94 5.92
C ARG A 69 -7.33 2.89 5.25
N VAL A 70 -7.48 2.11 4.18
CA VAL A 70 -8.75 1.95 3.47
C VAL A 70 -9.78 1.26 4.36
N GLU A 71 -9.45 0.11 4.96
CA GLU A 71 -10.33 -0.63 5.88
C GLU A 71 -10.82 0.26 7.03
N ARG A 72 -9.89 0.96 7.70
CA ARG A 72 -10.24 1.87 8.80
C ARG A 72 -11.17 2.99 8.35
N SER A 73 -10.97 3.52 7.14
CA SER A 73 -11.83 4.58 6.58
C SER A 73 -13.24 4.06 6.27
N GLN A 74 -13.36 2.84 5.74
CA GLN A 74 -14.67 2.20 5.49
C GLN A 74 -15.44 1.99 6.79
N MET A 75 -14.78 1.47 7.84
CA MET A 75 -15.39 1.30 9.16
C MET A 75 -15.74 2.64 9.84
N ARG A 76 -14.90 3.66 9.65
CA ARG A 76 -15.19 5.02 10.16
C ARG A 76 -16.45 5.59 9.50
N TRP A 77 -16.61 5.39 8.20
CA TRP A 77 -17.82 5.80 7.47
C TRP A 77 -19.04 5.03 7.96
N LEU A 78 -18.93 3.71 8.20
CA LEU A 78 -20.02 2.93 8.79
C LEU A 78 -20.47 3.51 10.14
N GLY A 79 -19.54 3.74 11.07
CA GLY A 79 -19.91 4.33 12.37
C GLY A 79 -20.47 5.75 12.25
N HIS A 80 -20.07 6.51 11.23
CA HIS A 80 -20.72 7.79 10.94
C HIS A 80 -22.16 7.60 10.44
N GLN A 81 -22.41 6.61 9.57
CA GLN A 81 -23.76 6.30 9.08
C GLN A 81 -24.71 5.85 10.19
N VAL A 82 -24.24 5.06 11.15
CA VAL A 82 -25.04 4.61 12.30
C VAL A 82 -25.47 5.79 13.19
N ARG A 83 -24.59 6.79 13.37
CA ARG A 83 -24.85 7.97 14.21
C ARG A 83 -25.61 9.09 13.50
N MET A 84 -25.66 9.07 12.17
CA MET A 84 -26.46 10.01 11.39
C MET A 84 -27.90 9.50 11.25
N PRO A 85 -28.91 10.38 11.17
CA PRO A 85 -30.24 9.97 10.77
C PRO A 85 -30.15 9.30 9.39
N PRO A 86 -30.61 8.05 9.24
CA PRO A 86 -30.32 7.25 8.07
C PRO A 86 -31.02 7.77 6.83
N GLY A 87 -30.26 7.96 5.75
CA GLY A 87 -30.84 8.11 4.41
C GLY A 87 -31.48 6.80 3.95
N GLU A 88 -32.66 6.87 3.35
CA GLU A 88 -33.43 5.69 2.88
C GLU A 88 -32.61 4.76 1.97
N VAL A 89 -31.71 5.34 1.16
CA VAL A 89 -30.82 4.62 0.24
C VAL A 89 -29.89 3.64 0.96
N PHE A 90 -29.44 3.96 2.17
CA PHE A 90 -28.53 3.11 2.93
C PHE A 90 -29.24 1.90 3.57
N ARG A 91 -30.48 2.12 4.04
CA ARG A 91 -31.34 1.05 4.57
C ARG A 91 -31.99 0.22 3.47
N ALA A 92 -32.00 0.71 2.23
CA ALA A 92 -32.57 -0.01 1.10
C ALA A 92 -31.90 -1.38 0.94
N CYS A 93 -32.68 -2.42 1.24
CA CYS A 93 -32.35 -3.81 0.98
C CYS A 93 -33.18 -4.29 -0.21
N PRO A 94 -32.85 -3.92 -1.47
CA PRO A 94 -33.62 -4.33 -2.62
C PRO A 94 -33.70 -5.86 -2.67
N SER A 95 -34.90 -6.40 -2.57
CA SER A 95 -35.18 -7.83 -2.62
C SER A 95 -35.00 -8.36 -4.04
N GLY A 96 -34.67 -9.64 -4.16
CA GLY A 96 -34.51 -10.32 -5.46
C GLY A 96 -33.06 -10.59 -5.88
N ARG A 97 -32.91 -11.26 -7.03
CA ARG A 97 -31.60 -11.60 -7.59
C ARG A 97 -30.94 -10.37 -8.22
N ARG A 98 -29.64 -10.21 -8.00
CA ARG A 98 -28.86 -9.17 -8.68
C ARG A 98 -28.67 -9.53 -10.16
N PRO A 99 -28.85 -8.58 -11.09
CA PRO A 99 -28.61 -8.84 -12.50
C PRO A 99 -27.12 -9.14 -12.76
N PRO A 100 -26.81 -9.86 -13.85
CA PRO A 100 -25.44 -10.11 -14.29
C PRO A 100 -24.66 -8.78 -14.43
N GLY A 101 -23.42 -8.75 -13.95
CA GLY A 101 -22.52 -7.59 -14.05
C GLY A 101 -22.50 -6.66 -12.81
N ARG A 102 -23.47 -6.73 -11.90
CA ARG A 102 -23.38 -6.01 -10.62
C ARG A 102 -22.53 -6.81 -9.61
N PRO A 103 -21.68 -6.16 -8.78
CA PRO A 103 -21.01 -6.82 -7.67
C PRO A 103 -22.00 -7.61 -6.81
N ARG A 104 -21.63 -8.86 -6.50
CA ARG A 104 -22.49 -9.80 -5.76
C ARG A 104 -22.75 -9.34 -4.33
N THR A 105 -21.89 -8.50 -3.75
CA THR A 105 -21.91 -8.06 -2.35
C THR A 105 -22.30 -6.58 -2.26
N ARG A 106 -23.22 -6.21 -1.35
CA ARG A 106 -23.47 -4.78 -1.06
C ARG A 106 -22.29 -4.21 -0.29
N TRP A 107 -22.12 -2.89 -0.35
CA TRP A 107 -21.13 -2.21 0.48
C TRP A 107 -21.34 -2.50 1.98
N ARG A 108 -22.59 -2.42 2.48
CA ARG A 108 -22.92 -2.74 3.89
C ARG A 108 -22.51 -4.18 4.24
N ASP A 109 -22.90 -5.16 3.43
CA ASP A 109 -22.54 -6.57 3.64
C ASP A 109 -21.00 -6.78 3.68
N TYR A 110 -20.28 -6.07 2.82
CA TYR A 110 -18.82 -6.09 2.79
C TYR A 110 -18.21 -5.51 4.08
N VAL A 111 -18.65 -4.31 4.50
CA VAL A 111 -18.09 -3.67 5.69
C VAL A 111 -18.51 -4.38 6.97
N SER A 112 -19.73 -4.92 7.07
CA SER A 112 -20.15 -5.76 8.19
C SER A 112 -19.29 -7.00 8.32
N ARG A 113 -19.01 -7.70 7.21
CA ARG A 113 -18.07 -8.83 7.22
C ARG A 113 -16.65 -8.39 7.60
N LEU A 114 -16.21 -7.24 7.10
CA LEU A 114 -14.90 -6.71 7.43
C LEU A 114 -14.78 -6.39 8.92
N VAL A 115 -15.81 -5.82 9.54
CA VAL A 115 -15.85 -5.57 10.98
C VAL A 115 -15.82 -6.87 11.77
N TRP A 116 -16.57 -7.89 11.35
CA TRP A 116 -16.50 -9.22 11.94
C TRP A 116 -15.09 -9.82 11.86
N GLU A 117 -14.49 -9.83 10.66
CA GLU A 117 -13.14 -10.39 10.44
C GLU A 117 -12.03 -9.67 11.23
N ARG A 118 -12.21 -8.37 11.52
CA ARG A 118 -11.15 -7.51 12.05
C ARG A 118 -11.31 -7.16 13.51
N LEU A 119 -12.54 -7.06 13.99
CA LEU A 119 -12.88 -6.64 15.35
C LEU A 119 -13.67 -7.72 16.11
N GLY A 120 -14.15 -8.78 15.44
CA GLY A 120 -14.94 -9.84 16.08
C GLY A 120 -16.34 -9.42 16.49
N ILE A 121 -16.83 -8.26 16.02
CA ILE A 121 -18.15 -7.73 16.37
C ILE A 121 -19.19 -8.31 15.41
N PRO A 122 -20.19 -9.06 15.91
CA PRO A 122 -21.22 -9.66 15.08
C PRO A 122 -22.19 -8.57 14.56
N SER A 123 -22.92 -8.88 13.48
CA SER A 123 -23.70 -7.87 12.75
C SER A 123 -24.90 -7.31 13.54
N ASP A 124 -25.37 -8.02 14.55
CA ASP A 124 -26.45 -7.65 15.46
C ASP A 124 -26.00 -6.65 16.53
N GLU A 125 -24.78 -6.78 17.05
CA GLU A 125 -24.17 -5.82 18.01
C GLU A 125 -23.56 -4.59 17.31
N LEU A 126 -23.36 -4.66 16.00
CA LEU A 126 -22.65 -3.66 15.22
C LEU A 126 -23.20 -2.24 15.34
N GLU A 127 -24.52 -2.08 15.33
CA GLU A 127 -25.15 -0.74 15.41
C GLU A 127 -25.01 -0.13 16.81
N GLU A 128 -25.05 -0.95 17.86
CA GLU A 128 -24.84 -0.51 19.24
C GLU A 128 -23.39 -0.05 19.44
N VAL A 129 -22.41 -0.91 19.10
CA VAL A 129 -20.98 -0.60 19.29
C VAL A 129 -20.52 0.56 18.41
N ALA A 130 -21.03 0.66 17.18
CA ALA A 130 -20.68 1.76 16.27
C ALA A 130 -21.41 3.08 16.62
N GLY A 131 -22.53 3.00 17.34
CA GLY A 131 -23.24 4.14 17.93
C GLY A 131 -22.42 4.82 19.02
N GLU A 132 -21.68 4.03 19.81
CA GLU A 132 -20.76 4.51 20.83
C GLU A 132 -19.49 5.11 20.22
N ARG A 133 -19.49 6.43 20.00
CA ARG A 133 -18.43 7.16 19.29
C ARG A 133 -17.02 6.88 19.82
N GLU A 134 -16.84 6.90 21.13
CA GLU A 134 -15.53 6.78 21.76
C GLU A 134 -15.01 5.34 21.72
N VAL A 135 -15.91 4.36 21.92
CA VAL A 135 -15.60 2.93 21.78
C VAL A 135 -15.19 2.64 20.33
N TRP A 136 -16.00 3.09 19.37
CA TRP A 136 -15.72 2.90 17.95
C TRP A 136 -14.41 3.55 17.51
N ALA A 137 -14.16 4.80 17.94
CA ALA A 137 -12.91 5.50 17.63
C ALA A 137 -11.68 4.78 18.20
N SER A 138 -11.79 4.25 19.41
CA SER A 138 -10.72 3.50 20.08
C SER A 138 -10.41 2.20 19.35
N LEU A 139 -11.43 1.41 18.99
CA LEU A 139 -11.28 0.18 18.22
C LEU A 139 -10.58 0.44 16.88
N LEU A 140 -10.98 1.49 16.16
CA LEU A 140 -10.37 1.84 14.88
C LEU A 140 -8.93 2.34 15.01
N ARG A 141 -8.61 3.07 16.09
CA ARG A 141 -7.25 3.54 16.36
C ARG A 141 -6.30 2.38 16.66
N LEU A 142 -6.79 1.35 17.35
CA LEU A 142 -6.01 0.17 17.76
C LEU A 142 -6.04 -0.97 16.73
N LEU A 143 -6.70 -0.77 15.58
CA LEU A 143 -6.83 -1.79 14.56
C LEU A 143 -5.44 -2.21 14.01
N PRO A 144 -5.03 -3.49 14.17
CA PRO A 144 -3.73 -3.96 13.72
C PRO A 144 -3.69 -4.10 12.19
N PRO A 145 -2.53 -3.99 11.52
CA PRO A 145 -2.40 -4.33 10.11
C PRO A 145 -2.79 -5.79 9.86
N ARG A 146 -3.23 -6.12 8.64
CA ARG A 146 -3.43 -7.52 8.27
C ARG A 146 -2.07 -8.23 8.25
N PRO A 147 -1.98 -9.49 8.72
CA PRO A 147 -0.80 -10.29 8.48
C PRO A 147 -0.63 -10.48 6.98
N ASP A 148 0.62 -10.42 6.51
CA ASP A 148 0.91 -10.74 5.11
C ASP A 148 0.50 -12.19 4.83
N PRO A 149 -0.18 -12.46 3.70
CA PRO A 149 -0.23 -13.82 3.18
C PRO A 149 1.20 -14.16 2.75
N GLY A 150 1.84 -15.07 3.50
CA GLY A 150 3.21 -15.52 3.27
C GLY A 150 3.44 -16.07 1.87
#